data_AF-A0A1V5IRV7-F1
#
_entry.id   AF-A0A1V5IRV7-F1
#
_cell.length_a   1.000
_cell.length_b   1.000
_cell.length_c   1.000
_cell.angle_alpha   90.00
_cell.angle_beta   90.00
_cell.angle_gamma   90.00
#
_symmetry.space_group_name_H-M   'P 1'
#
loop_
_entity.id
_entity.type
_entity.pdbx_description
1 polymer ?
#
loop_
_entity_poly.entity_id
_entity_poly.type
_entity_poly.pdbx_seq_one_letter_code
_entity_poly.pdbx_strand_id
1 'polypeptide(L)'
;MAELLAPSVGLAKRASELFLTGLLSLMDALLDRPMSEVVDLLPLTEDTRAALLGEAGTFLPVLQLVAAYESAQWEEVEAMASTLGLRTAFLPEAYTDSLAWADELVRIEQCRAG
;
A
#
# COMPACT_ATOMS: atom_id res chain seq x y z
N MET A 1 2.14 -2.84 -4.04
CA MET A 1 1.64 -4.10 -3.47
C MET A 1 0.19 -4.04 -2.99
N ALA A 2 -0.23 -3.00 -2.23
CA ALA A 2 -1.56 -2.92 -1.58
C ALA A 2 -2.77 -3.21 -2.50
N GLU A 3 -2.78 -2.66 -3.72
CA GLU A 3 -3.83 -2.90 -4.72
C GLU A 3 -4.00 -4.38 -5.09
N LEU A 4 -2.89 -5.08 -5.27
CA LEU A 4 -2.87 -6.48 -5.74
C LEU A 4 -3.41 -7.44 -4.68
N LEU A 5 -3.38 -7.03 -3.40
CA LEU A 5 -3.97 -7.79 -2.30
C LEU A 5 -5.49 -7.60 -2.20
N ALA A 6 -6.03 -6.52 -2.79
CA ALA A 6 -7.42 -6.13 -2.63
C ALA A 6 -8.43 -7.26 -2.98
N PRO A 7 -8.29 -8.02 -4.08
CA PRO A 7 -9.22 -9.11 -4.38
C PRO A 7 -9.22 -10.21 -3.33
N SER A 8 -8.05 -10.54 -2.82
CA SER A 8 -7.83 -11.63 -1.87
C SER A 8 -8.36 -11.31 -0.46
N VAL A 9 -8.56 -10.03 -0.15
CA VAL A 9 -9.16 -9.56 1.13
C VAL A 9 -10.60 -9.06 0.99
N GLY A 10 -11.27 -9.34 -0.14
CA GLY A 10 -12.66 -8.93 -0.36
C GLY A 10 -12.86 -7.45 -0.72
N LEU A 11 -11.79 -6.74 -1.09
CA LEU A 11 -11.77 -5.33 -1.46
C LEU A 11 -11.57 -5.10 -2.96
N ALA A 12 -11.84 -6.10 -3.82
CA ALA A 12 -11.61 -6.02 -5.27
C ALA A 12 -12.14 -4.73 -5.93
N LYS A 13 -13.31 -4.24 -5.51
CA LYS A 13 -13.93 -3.01 -6.05
C LYS A 13 -13.24 -1.72 -5.62
N ARG A 14 -12.35 -1.79 -4.63
CA ARG A 14 -11.62 -0.68 -4.02
C ARG A 14 -10.12 -0.79 -4.24
N ALA A 15 -9.69 -1.62 -5.21
CA ALA A 15 -8.29 -1.84 -5.54
C ALA A 15 -7.57 -0.52 -5.88
N SER A 16 -8.18 0.35 -6.68
CA SER A 16 -7.63 1.67 -7.03
C SER A 16 -7.51 2.63 -5.84
N GLU A 17 -8.42 2.54 -4.86
CA GLU A 17 -8.29 3.32 -3.62
C GLU A 17 -7.11 2.80 -2.78
N LEU A 18 -6.92 1.48 -2.69
CA LEU A 18 -5.77 0.88 -2.02
C LEU A 18 -4.44 1.16 -2.73
N PHE A 19 -4.45 1.22 -4.07
CA PHE A 19 -3.30 1.70 -4.85
C PHE A 19 -2.91 3.11 -4.41
N LEU A 20 -3.88 4.04 -4.45
CA LEU A 20 -3.65 5.43 -4.06
C LEU A 20 -3.21 5.52 -2.60
N THR A 21 -3.86 4.79 -1.70
CA THR A 21 -3.50 4.79 -0.27
C THR A 21 -2.05 4.34 -0.06
N GLY A 22 -1.62 3.25 -0.69
CA GLY A 22 -0.23 2.78 -0.60
C GLY A 22 0.79 3.72 -1.28
N LEU A 23 0.39 4.44 -2.32
CA LEU A 23 1.23 5.47 -2.93
C LEU A 23 1.41 6.68 -1.99
N LEU A 24 0.30 7.14 -1.38
CA LEU A 24 0.30 8.29 -0.48
C LEU A 24 0.97 8.00 0.86
N SER A 25 1.07 6.73 1.29
CA SER A 25 1.71 6.35 2.55
C SER A 25 3.21 6.63 2.60
N LEU A 26 3.82 7.01 1.48
CA LEU A 26 5.23 7.39 1.38
C LEU A 26 5.43 8.92 1.42
N MET A 27 4.36 9.71 1.43
CA MET A 27 4.45 11.16 1.24
C MET A 27 5.07 11.91 2.41
N ASP A 28 4.87 11.46 3.65
CA ASP A 28 5.45 12.08 4.84
C ASP A 28 6.99 12.03 4.78
N ALA A 29 7.54 10.89 4.38
CA ALA A 29 8.97 10.71 4.16
C ALA A 29 9.51 11.55 2.99
N LEU A 30 8.72 11.74 1.92
CA LEU A 30 9.12 12.55 0.76
C LEU A 30 9.05 14.06 1.02
N LEU A 31 8.09 14.51 1.81
CA LEU A 31 7.83 15.92 2.07
C LEU A 31 8.49 16.45 3.35
N ASP A 32 9.09 15.55 4.15
CA ASP A 32 9.67 15.85 5.47
C ASP A 32 8.66 16.54 6.40
N ARG A 33 7.44 15.99 6.46
CA ARG A 33 6.31 16.51 7.24
C ARG A 33 5.49 15.37 7.83
N PRO A 34 4.83 15.57 8.99
CA PRO A 34 3.96 14.54 9.54
C PRO A 34 2.79 14.23 8.59
N MET A 35 2.44 12.95 8.45
CA MET A 35 1.33 12.50 7.60
C MET A 35 0.00 13.21 7.92
N SER A 36 -0.21 13.61 9.17
CA SER A 36 -1.38 14.39 9.60
C SER A 36 -1.54 15.72 8.87
N GLU A 37 -0.45 16.39 8.52
CA GLU A 37 -0.50 17.61 7.70
C GLU A 37 -0.76 17.29 6.23
N VAL A 38 -0.25 16.16 5.73
CA VAL A 38 -0.39 15.76 4.32
C VAL A 38 -1.85 15.46 3.98
N VAL A 39 -2.55 14.70 4.85
CA VAL A 39 -3.94 14.29 4.60
C VAL A 39 -4.93 15.46 4.60
N ASP A 40 -4.57 16.59 5.22
CA ASP A 40 -5.40 17.81 5.25
C ASP A 40 -5.34 18.61 3.94
N LEU A 41 -4.35 18.34 3.09
CA LEU A 41 -4.16 19.01 1.80
C LEU A 41 -4.87 18.32 0.65
N LEU A 42 -5.41 17.12 0.87
CA LEU A 42 -5.94 16.25 -0.18
C LEU A 42 -7.42 15.90 0.07
N PRO A 43 -8.26 15.86 -0.96
CA PRO A 43 -9.63 15.37 -0.85
C PRO A 43 -9.63 13.83 -0.83
N LEU A 44 -9.42 13.25 0.36
CA LEU A 44 -9.33 11.80 0.55
C LEU A 44 -10.67 11.20 1.00
N THR A 45 -10.87 9.90 0.72
CA THR A 45 -11.94 9.13 1.35
C THR A 45 -11.62 8.85 2.82
N GLU A 46 -12.64 8.59 3.63
CA GLU A 46 -12.47 8.33 5.06
C GLU A 46 -11.51 7.16 5.33
N ASP A 47 -11.68 6.03 4.63
CA ASP A 47 -10.80 4.87 4.80
C ASP A 47 -9.35 5.15 4.39
N THR A 48 -9.14 5.98 3.36
CA THR A 48 -7.79 6.38 2.92
C THR A 48 -7.14 7.26 3.98
N ARG A 49 -7.86 8.29 4.47
CA ARG A 49 -7.38 9.17 5.53
C ARG A 49 -7.05 8.38 6.79
N ALA A 50 -7.98 7.55 7.27
CA ALA A 50 -7.80 6.76 8.48
C ALA A 50 -6.56 5.87 8.38
N ALA A 51 -6.40 5.16 7.25
CA ALA A 51 -5.27 4.26 7.06
C ALA A 51 -3.92 5.00 7.01
N LEU A 52 -3.85 6.17 6.36
CA LEU A 52 -2.64 7.00 6.34
C LEU A 52 -2.29 7.56 7.72
N LEU A 53 -3.30 7.84 8.56
CA LEU A 53 -3.10 8.29 9.94
C LEU A 53 -2.79 7.14 10.93
N GLY A 54 -2.79 5.88 10.47
CA GLY A 54 -2.63 4.72 11.35
C GLY A 54 -3.87 4.43 12.21
N GLU A 55 -5.02 5.00 11.85
CA GLU A 55 -6.28 4.83 12.56
C GLU A 55 -6.99 3.55 12.10
N ALA A 56 -7.70 2.91 13.03
CA ALA A 56 -8.43 1.67 12.73
C ALA A 56 -9.43 1.90 11.57
N GLY A 57 -9.41 1.01 10.58
CA GLY A 57 -10.26 1.15 9.40
C GLY A 57 -10.05 0.02 8.41
N THR A 58 -10.76 0.10 7.28
CA THR A 58 -10.81 -0.98 6.28
C THR A 58 -9.45 -1.22 5.60
N PHE A 59 -8.69 -0.15 5.35
CA PHE A 59 -7.45 -0.20 4.57
C PHE A 59 -6.20 -0.37 5.42
N LEU A 60 -6.23 0.03 6.70
CA LEU A 60 -5.06 -0.02 7.58
C LEU A 60 -4.43 -1.43 7.65
N PRO A 61 -5.19 -2.53 7.82
CA PRO A 61 -4.60 -3.87 7.87
C PRO A 61 -3.86 -4.27 6.59
N VAL A 62 -4.31 -3.79 5.42
CA VAL A 62 -3.62 -4.06 4.15
C VAL A 62 -2.31 -3.28 4.08
N LEU A 63 -2.31 -2.00 4.47
CA LEU A 63 -1.09 -1.19 4.53
C LEU A 63 -0.05 -1.75 5.50
N GLN A 64 -0.49 -2.14 6.70
CA GLN A 64 0.39 -2.71 7.71
C GLN A 64 1.00 -4.03 7.25
N LEU A 65 0.23 -4.89 6.57
CA LEU A 65 0.76 -6.14 6.02
C LEU A 65 1.84 -5.86 4.95
N VAL A 66 1.61 -4.88 4.08
CA VAL A 66 2.60 -4.46 3.07
C VAL A 66 3.86 -3.92 3.74
N ALA A 67 3.72 -3.02 4.71
CA ALA A 67 4.85 -2.43 5.43
C ALA A 67 5.68 -3.48 6.19
N ALA A 68 5.02 -4.43 6.87
CA ALA A 68 5.67 -5.55 7.55
C ALA A 68 6.40 -6.46 6.56
N TYR A 69 5.80 -6.73 5.40
CA TYR A 69 6.42 -7.52 4.33
C TYR A 69 7.68 -6.84 3.77
N GLU A 70 7.59 -5.55 3.46
CA GLU A 70 8.73 -4.75 2.97
C GLU A 70 9.86 -4.62 4.02
N SER A 71 9.50 -4.65 5.30
CA SER A 71 10.44 -4.61 6.43
C SER A 71 10.96 -5.99 6.86
N ALA A 72 10.60 -7.06 6.13
CA ALA A 72 10.97 -8.45 6.45
C ALA A 72 10.57 -8.92 7.86
N GLN A 73 9.46 -8.39 8.41
CA GLN A 73 8.91 -8.76 9.72
C GLN A 73 8.03 -10.02 9.60
N TRP A 74 8.64 -11.17 9.35
CA TRP A 74 7.91 -12.39 8.93
C TRP A 74 6.88 -12.91 9.93
N GLU A 75 7.15 -12.82 11.23
CA GLU A 75 6.18 -13.22 12.27
C GLU A 75 4.90 -12.37 12.21
N GLU A 76 5.05 -11.06 11.98
CA GLU A 76 3.93 -10.13 11.83
C GLU A 76 3.18 -10.37 10.52
N VAL A 77 3.91 -10.59 9.43
CA VAL A 77 3.33 -10.95 8.12
C VAL A 77 2.45 -12.20 8.23
N GLU A 78 2.92 -13.25 8.91
CA GLU A 78 2.15 -14.48 9.10
C GLU A 78 0.87 -14.24 9.91
N ALA A 79 0.97 -13.52 11.03
CA ALA A 79 -0.17 -13.20 11.88
C ALA A 79 -1.23 -12.35 11.16
N MET A 80 -0.79 -11.32 10.44
CA MET A 80 -1.64 -10.42 9.69
C MET A 80 -2.29 -11.10 8.48
N ALA A 81 -1.52 -11.87 7.71
CA ALA A 81 -2.06 -12.63 6.59
C ALA A 81 -3.14 -13.62 7.05
N SER A 82 -2.93 -14.30 8.18
CA SER A 82 -3.93 -15.18 8.77
C SER A 82 -5.22 -14.43 9.12
N THR A 83 -5.10 -13.26 9.75
CA THR A 83 -6.25 -12.42 10.13
C THR A 83 -7.02 -11.90 8.92
N LEU A 84 -6.31 -11.62 7.82
CA LEU A 84 -6.89 -11.16 6.55
C LEU A 84 -7.42 -12.31 5.67
N GLY A 85 -7.29 -13.57 6.11
CA GLY A 85 -7.68 -14.74 5.31
C GLY A 85 -6.79 -14.94 4.08
N LEU A 86 -5.60 -14.37 4.07
CA LEU A 86 -4.62 -14.45 2.98
C LEU A 86 -3.72 -15.67 3.15
N ARG A 87 -3.44 -16.35 2.04
CA ARG A 87 -2.33 -17.31 2.00
C ARG A 87 -1.04 -16.54 1.73
N THR A 88 -0.08 -16.64 2.64
CA THR A 88 1.23 -15.97 2.55
C THR A 88 1.99 -16.31 1.25
N ALA A 89 1.73 -17.48 0.66
CA ALA A 89 2.28 -17.89 -0.64
C ALA A 89 1.97 -16.95 -1.81
N PHE A 90 0.95 -16.08 -1.69
CA PHE A 90 0.63 -15.07 -2.71
C PHE A 90 1.42 -13.76 -2.57
N LEU A 91 2.01 -13.51 -1.40
CA LEU A 91 2.69 -12.24 -1.13
C LEU A 91 3.96 -12.04 -1.99
N PRO A 92 4.78 -13.07 -2.26
CA PRO A 92 5.95 -12.92 -3.14
C PRO A 92 5.59 -12.51 -4.57
N GLU A 93 4.52 -13.07 -5.12
CA GLU A 93 4.03 -12.73 -6.46
C GLU A 93 3.50 -11.29 -6.49
N ALA A 94 2.61 -10.94 -5.54
CA ALA A 94 2.08 -9.59 -5.42
C ALA A 94 3.18 -8.52 -5.20
N TYR A 95 4.25 -8.87 -4.46
CA TYR A 95 5.39 -8.00 -4.30
C TYR A 95 6.16 -7.81 -5.61
N THR A 96 6.51 -8.91 -6.28
CA THR A 96 7.24 -8.90 -7.56
C THR A 96 6.49 -8.13 -8.64
N ASP A 97 5.17 -8.35 -8.77
CA ASP A 97 4.32 -7.64 -9.72
C ASP A 97 4.28 -6.13 -9.42
N SER A 98 4.29 -5.75 -8.14
CA SER A 98 4.31 -4.34 -7.78
C SER A 98 5.64 -3.65 -8.08
N LEU A 99 6.76 -4.38 -8.11
CA LEU A 99 8.05 -3.86 -8.55
C LEU A 99 8.09 -3.67 -10.08
N ALA A 100 7.44 -4.55 -10.84
CA ALA A 100 7.39 -4.44 -12.30
C ALA A 100 6.74 -3.12 -12.77
N TRP A 101 5.71 -2.65 -12.07
CA TRP A 101 5.11 -1.34 -12.34
C TRP A 101 6.05 -0.18 -12.01
N ALA A 102 6.78 -0.26 -10.90
CA ALA A 102 7.76 0.77 -10.53
C ALA A 102 8.88 0.88 -11.57
N ASP A 103 9.34 -0.26 -12.08
CA ASP A 103 10.32 -0.32 -13.17
C ASP A 103 9.80 0.29 -14.49
N GLU A 104 8.51 0.10 -14.79
CA GLU A 104 7.88 0.71 -15.98
C GLU A 104 7.78 2.23 -15.86
N LEU A 105 7.48 2.75 -14.66
CA LEU A 105 7.45 4.19 -14.40
C LEU A 105 8.83 4.84 -14.64
N VAL A 106 9.90 4.23 -14.12
CA VAL A 106 11.28 4.69 -14.32
C VAL A 106 11.67 4.72 -15.81
N ARG A 107 11.24 3.70 -16.59
CA ARG A 107 11.51 3.64 -18.04
C ARG A 107 10.79 4.73 -18.83
N ILE A 108 9.56 5.09 -18.45
CA ILE A 108 8.79 6.15 -19.12
C ILE A 108 9.44 7.52 -18.88
N GLU A 109 9.96 7.79 -17.69
CA GLU A 109 10.69 9.04 -17.40
C GLU A 109 11.97 9.18 -18.23
N GLN A 110 12.73 8.09 -18.39
CA GLN A 110 13.95 8.07 -19.21
C GLN A 110 13.66 8.27 -20.71
N CYS A 111 12.52 7.79 -21.20
CA CYS A 111 12.11 7.95 -22.59
C CYS A 111 11.60 9.37 -22.91
N ARG A 112 11.14 10.12 -21.89
CA ARG A 112 10.77 11.55 -22.04
C ARG A 112 11.96 12.51 -21.91
N ALA A 113 13.06 12.06 -21.33
CA ALA A 113 14.26 12.86 -21.12
C ALA A 113 15.31 12.72 -22.25
N GLY A 114 15.05 11.90 -23.27
CA GLY A 114 15.87 11.74 -24.48
C GLY A 114 15.15 12.21 -25.74
#